data_AF-A0A6V8SP18-F1
#
_entry.id   AF-A0A6V8SP18-F1
#
_cell.length_a   1.000
_cell.length_b   1.000
_cell.length_c   1.000
_cell.angle_alpha   90.00
_cell.angle_beta   90.00
_cell.angle_gamma   90.00
#
_symmetry.space_group_name_H-M   'P 1'
#
loop_
_entity.id
_entity.type
_entity.pdbx_description
1 polymer ?
#
loop_
_entity_poly.entity_id
_entity_poly.type
_entity_poly.pdbx_seq_one_letter_code
_entity_poly.pdbx_strand_id
1 'polypeptide(L)'
;MEQDILKDISAEDLNTKISIDAPLDYKGCMILKQSTPARICSGRAGTRYKTSTYLKLRADHAVAMDAVWSYVDEKVVDELGFYKIQTLVKDKEEYITRPDLGRKFSEEILMNIKKDCINNVDVQIIAGDGLSSPAITSNLKEIYPMIYEGAKAKGYKIGTPIFVKYARVATMDKISEALNAMVTLILIGERPGLATGESMSCYMAYKASSEKPESQRTVVSNIHKNGMPPVEAGAQIVQLIEILIREKKSGTALKL
;
A
#
# COMPACT_ATOMS: atom_id res chain seq x y z
N MET A 1 -48.97 0.67 1.14
CA MET A 1 -47.78 1.49 0.82
C MET A 1 -46.60 0.54 0.78
N GLU A 2 -46.34 -0.05 -0.38
CA GLU A 2 -45.02 -0.63 -0.63
C GLU A 2 -44.05 0.55 -0.57
N GLN A 3 -43.14 0.54 0.39
CA GLN A 3 -42.09 1.56 0.46
C GLN A 3 -41.32 1.48 -0.85
N ASP A 4 -41.24 2.61 -1.56
CA ASP A 4 -40.25 2.83 -2.63
C ASP A 4 -38.85 2.70 -2.01
N ILE A 5 -38.37 1.47 -1.85
CA ILE A 5 -37.01 1.18 -1.43
C ILE A 5 -36.13 1.55 -2.62
N LEU A 6 -35.55 2.74 -2.56
CA LEU A 6 -34.51 3.18 -3.49
C LEU A 6 -33.40 2.12 -3.51
N LYS A 7 -33.05 1.65 -4.71
CA LYS A 7 -31.95 0.69 -4.89
C LYS A 7 -30.65 1.31 -4.38
N ASP A 8 -29.92 0.55 -3.58
CA ASP A 8 -28.60 0.96 -3.10
C ASP A 8 -27.64 1.06 -4.30
N ILE A 9 -27.28 2.30 -4.63
CA ILE A 9 -26.36 2.61 -5.72
C ILE A 9 -24.96 2.08 -5.44
N SER A 10 -24.57 1.82 -4.18
CA SER A 10 -23.28 1.29 -3.82
C SER A 10 -23.17 -0.22 -4.07
N ALA A 11 -24.28 -0.95 -3.95
CA ALA A 11 -24.37 -2.39 -4.06
C ALA A 11 -24.38 -2.92 -5.52
N GLU A 12 -24.52 -2.04 -6.52
CA GLU A 12 -24.49 -2.47 -7.92
C GLU A 12 -23.09 -2.96 -8.33
N ASP A 13 -23.00 -4.22 -8.72
CA ASP A 13 -21.80 -4.80 -9.32
C ASP A 13 -21.61 -4.27 -10.75
N LEU A 14 -20.63 -3.37 -10.87
CA LEU A 14 -20.24 -2.78 -12.14
C LEU A 14 -19.52 -3.75 -13.07
N ASN A 15 -19.21 -4.99 -12.72
CA ASN A 15 -18.60 -5.97 -13.62
C ASN A 15 -19.64 -6.77 -14.41
N THR A 16 -20.88 -6.81 -13.94
CA THR A 16 -21.94 -7.65 -14.53
C THR A 16 -23.03 -6.85 -15.24
N LYS A 17 -23.02 -5.51 -15.15
CA LYS A 17 -24.07 -4.64 -15.70
C LYS A 17 -23.67 -3.85 -16.96
N ILE A 18 -24.14 -4.26 -18.12
CA ILE A 18 -24.08 -3.42 -19.34
C ILE A 18 -25.15 -2.33 -19.26
N SER A 19 -24.73 -1.08 -19.43
CA SER A 19 -25.62 0.09 -19.42
C SER A 19 -25.67 0.81 -20.77
N ILE A 20 -25.21 0.20 -21.86
CA ILE A 20 -25.43 0.70 -23.22
C ILE A 20 -26.89 0.39 -23.62
N ASP A 21 -27.62 1.36 -24.18
CA ASP A 21 -29.06 1.21 -24.49
C ASP A 21 -29.33 0.17 -25.60
N ALA A 22 -28.56 0.23 -26.69
CA ALA A 22 -28.68 -0.69 -27.82
C ALA A 22 -27.27 -1.15 -28.25
N PRO A 23 -26.63 -2.06 -27.49
CA PRO A 23 -25.31 -2.57 -27.85
C PRO A 23 -25.42 -3.43 -29.11
N LEU A 24 -24.53 -3.19 -30.08
CA LEU A 24 -24.43 -4.00 -31.30
C LEU A 24 -24.14 -5.48 -30.98
N ASP A 25 -23.24 -5.70 -30.00
CA ASP A 25 -22.92 -7.02 -29.47
C ASP A 25 -22.92 -6.98 -27.95
N TYR A 26 -24.03 -7.44 -27.36
CA TYR A 26 -24.17 -7.54 -25.91
C TYR A 26 -23.18 -8.54 -25.31
N LYS A 27 -22.94 -9.68 -25.98
CA LYS A 27 -22.05 -10.73 -25.48
C LYS A 27 -20.60 -10.25 -25.46
N GLY A 28 -20.16 -9.59 -26.52
CA GLY A 28 -18.85 -8.95 -26.58
C GLY A 28 -18.66 -7.90 -25.49
N CYS A 29 -19.68 -7.08 -25.23
CA CYS A 29 -19.65 -6.13 -24.11
C CYS A 29 -19.49 -6.83 -22.75
N MET A 30 -20.17 -7.96 -22.53
CA MET A 30 -20.04 -8.71 -21.27
C MET A 30 -18.64 -9.28 -21.09
N ILE A 31 -18.07 -9.86 -22.15
CA ILE A 31 -16.70 -10.41 -22.14
C ILE A 31 -15.69 -9.31 -21.78
N LEU A 32 -15.77 -8.16 -22.46
CA LEU A 32 -14.89 -7.01 -22.18
C LEU A 32 -15.03 -6.55 -20.72
N LYS A 33 -16.26 -6.50 -20.22
CA LYS A 33 -16.55 -6.01 -18.88
C LYS A 33 -16.02 -6.94 -17.79
N GLN A 34 -16.02 -8.25 -18.04
CA GLN A 34 -15.42 -9.24 -17.13
C GLN A 34 -13.89 -9.28 -17.22
N SER A 35 -13.29 -8.79 -18.31
CA SER A 35 -11.83 -8.79 -18.48
C SER A 35 -11.13 -7.61 -17.84
N THR A 36 -11.85 -6.64 -17.26
CA THR A 36 -11.23 -5.46 -16.65
C THR A 36 -12.06 -4.88 -15.51
N PRO A 37 -11.44 -4.38 -14.43
CA PRO A 37 -12.15 -3.61 -13.40
C PRO A 37 -12.51 -2.18 -13.85
N ALA A 38 -12.10 -1.77 -15.04
CA ALA A 38 -12.44 -0.45 -15.58
C ALA A 38 -13.94 -0.33 -15.88
N ARG A 39 -14.51 0.87 -15.69
CA ARG A 39 -15.95 1.14 -15.83
C ARG A 39 -16.40 1.28 -17.29
N ILE A 40 -16.15 0.26 -18.11
CA ILE A 40 -16.52 0.21 -19.52
C ILE A 40 -17.96 -0.30 -19.70
N CYS A 41 -18.48 -0.16 -20.93
CA CYS A 41 -19.84 -0.53 -21.31
C CYS A 41 -20.94 0.18 -20.48
N SER A 42 -20.66 1.40 -20.02
CA SER A 42 -21.54 2.20 -19.15
C SER A 42 -22.61 3.01 -19.91
N GLY A 43 -22.53 3.08 -21.25
CA GLY A 43 -23.43 3.88 -22.07
C GLY A 43 -23.22 5.40 -21.91
N ARG A 44 -24.16 6.19 -22.47
CA ARG A 44 -24.12 7.66 -22.43
C ARG A 44 -25.51 8.27 -22.55
N ALA A 45 -25.67 9.51 -22.09
CA ALA A 45 -26.79 10.39 -22.39
C ALA A 45 -26.25 11.59 -23.18
N GLY A 46 -26.50 11.62 -24.50
CA GLY A 46 -25.80 12.56 -25.40
C GLY A 46 -24.28 12.31 -25.35
N THR A 47 -23.51 13.32 -24.96
CA THR A 47 -22.05 13.26 -24.75
C THR A 47 -21.65 13.10 -23.27
N ARG A 48 -22.61 12.85 -22.38
CA ARG A 48 -22.41 12.78 -20.92
C ARG A 48 -22.64 11.36 -20.38
N TYR A 49 -22.22 11.14 -19.14
CA TYR A 49 -22.55 9.91 -18.42
C TYR A 49 -24.06 9.77 -18.22
N LYS A 50 -24.51 8.51 -18.12
CA LYS A 50 -25.84 8.23 -17.58
C LYS A 50 -25.89 8.60 -16.10
N THR A 51 -27.08 9.00 -15.63
CA THR A 51 -27.30 9.40 -14.24
C THR A 51 -26.86 8.32 -13.25
N SER A 52 -27.19 7.04 -13.51
CA SER A 52 -26.77 5.91 -12.66
C SER A 52 -25.25 5.78 -12.55
N THR A 53 -24.53 5.87 -13.68
CA THR A 53 -23.06 5.85 -13.70
C THR A 53 -22.47 7.01 -12.92
N TYR A 54 -23.05 8.21 -13.05
CA TYR A 54 -22.61 9.39 -12.31
C TYR A 54 -22.85 9.23 -10.80
N LEU A 55 -24.02 8.74 -10.38
CA LEU A 55 -24.33 8.50 -8.97
C LEU A 55 -23.38 7.46 -8.35
N LYS A 56 -23.13 6.34 -9.04
CA LYS A 56 -22.17 5.33 -8.59
C LYS A 56 -20.77 5.90 -8.46
N LEU A 57 -20.31 6.71 -9.43
CA LEU A 57 -19.03 7.41 -9.36
C LEU A 57 -18.94 8.30 -8.10
N ARG A 58 -20.00 9.03 -7.76
CA ARG A 58 -20.03 9.87 -6.55
C ARG A 58 -20.03 9.05 -5.26
N ALA A 59 -20.75 7.94 -5.22
CA ALA A 59 -20.77 7.03 -4.07
C ALA A 59 -19.38 6.44 -3.81
N ASP A 60 -18.74 5.88 -4.84
CA ASP A 60 -17.41 5.28 -4.69
C ASP A 60 -16.34 6.34 -4.36
N HIS A 61 -16.52 7.57 -4.84
CA HIS A 61 -15.65 8.68 -4.47
C HIS A 61 -15.77 9.06 -3.00
N ALA A 62 -16.99 9.02 -2.42
CA ALA A 62 -17.17 9.25 -0.99
C ALA A 62 -16.44 8.18 -0.15
N VAL A 63 -16.57 6.91 -0.52
CA VAL A 63 -15.84 5.80 0.13
C VAL A 63 -14.32 5.99 0.02
N ALA A 64 -13.82 6.40 -1.15
CA ALA A 64 -12.40 6.67 -1.33
C ALA A 64 -11.91 7.83 -0.45
N MET A 65 -12.73 8.87 -0.25
CA MET A 65 -12.42 9.97 0.67
C MET A 65 -12.36 9.50 2.11
N ASP A 66 -13.31 8.67 2.57
CA ASP A 66 -13.30 8.12 3.93
C ASP A 66 -12.05 7.26 4.18
N ALA A 67 -11.58 6.52 3.17
CA ALA A 67 -10.36 5.73 3.25
C ALA A 67 -9.10 6.61 3.50
N VAL A 68 -9.04 7.83 2.94
CA VAL A 68 -7.93 8.78 3.18
C VAL A 68 -7.87 9.19 4.65
N TRP A 69 -9.02 9.39 5.29
CA TRP A 69 -9.13 9.91 6.66
C TRP A 69 -9.15 8.82 7.74
N SER A 70 -9.24 7.55 7.33
CA SER A 70 -9.19 6.41 8.24
C SER A 70 -7.81 6.18 8.88
N TYR A 71 -7.81 5.44 9.99
CA TYR A 71 -6.61 5.02 10.72
C TYR A 71 -6.44 3.49 10.67
N VAL A 72 -5.20 3.03 10.79
CA VAL A 72 -4.89 1.59 10.86
C VAL A 72 -5.46 1.03 12.16
N ASP A 73 -6.07 -0.15 12.10
CA ASP A 73 -6.44 -0.88 13.31
C ASP A 73 -5.15 -1.35 14.00
N GLU A 74 -4.81 -0.71 15.12
CA GLU A 74 -3.57 -1.00 15.86
C GLU A 74 -3.49 -2.46 16.31
N LYS A 75 -4.61 -3.18 16.43
CA LYS A 75 -4.61 -4.61 16.75
C LYS A 75 -3.81 -5.42 15.74
N VAL A 76 -3.89 -5.07 14.45
CA VAL A 76 -3.14 -5.77 13.39
C VAL A 76 -1.63 -5.60 13.60
N VAL A 77 -1.22 -4.41 14.04
CA VAL A 77 0.19 -4.06 14.27
C VAL A 77 0.70 -4.74 15.55
N ASP A 78 -0.11 -4.73 16.61
CA ASP A 78 0.22 -5.30 17.91
C ASP A 78 0.31 -6.84 17.85
N GLU A 79 -0.64 -7.50 17.17
CA GLU A 79 -0.63 -8.96 16.96
C GLU A 79 0.62 -9.45 16.23
N LEU A 80 1.18 -8.63 15.33
CA LEU A 80 2.38 -8.96 14.57
C LEU A 80 3.67 -8.50 15.28
N GLY A 81 3.58 -7.90 16.46
CA GLY A 81 4.74 -7.54 17.29
C GLY A 81 5.56 -6.36 16.77
N PHE A 82 4.94 -5.45 16.01
CA PHE A 82 5.64 -4.28 15.46
C PHE A 82 5.96 -3.24 16.55
N TYR A 83 7.20 -2.77 16.58
CA TYR A 83 7.61 -1.63 17.41
C TYR A 83 7.04 -0.33 16.81
N LYS A 84 6.11 0.31 17.54
CA LYS A 84 5.34 1.46 17.05
C LYS A 84 6.08 2.77 17.28
N ILE A 85 6.21 3.58 16.23
CA ILE A 85 6.73 4.95 16.28
C ILE A 85 5.85 5.89 15.44
N GLN A 86 6.02 7.19 15.64
CA GLN A 86 5.33 8.23 14.87
C GLN A 86 6.36 9.18 14.25
N THR A 87 6.06 9.75 13.09
CA THR A 87 6.87 10.84 12.52
C THR A 87 6.68 12.14 13.31
N LEU A 88 7.28 13.26 12.85
CA LEU A 88 7.04 14.59 13.44
C LEU A 88 5.61 15.12 13.22
N VAL A 89 4.78 14.39 12.48
CA VAL A 89 3.40 14.76 12.21
C VAL A 89 2.55 14.54 13.46
N LYS A 90 1.71 15.52 13.80
CA LYS A 90 0.83 15.49 14.97
C LYS A 90 -0.52 14.78 14.70
N ASP A 91 -1.10 14.99 13.53
CA ASP A 91 -2.45 14.53 13.17
C ASP A 91 -2.58 14.28 11.65
N LYS A 92 -3.74 13.76 11.23
CA LYS A 92 -3.98 13.39 9.83
C LYS A 92 -4.07 14.61 8.91
N GLU A 93 -4.55 15.75 9.39
CA GLU A 93 -4.62 16.98 8.57
C GLU A 93 -3.22 17.49 8.23
N GLU A 94 -2.32 17.51 9.21
CA GLU A 94 -0.92 17.83 9.01
C GLU A 94 -0.24 16.77 8.13
N TYR A 95 -0.55 15.49 8.30
CA TYR A 95 0.01 14.42 7.46
C TYR A 95 -0.23 14.65 5.96
N ILE A 96 -1.46 15.04 5.60
CA ILE A 96 -1.86 15.26 4.20
C ILE A 96 -1.19 16.51 3.62
N THR A 97 -1.03 17.56 4.43
CA THR A 97 -0.53 18.88 3.97
C THR A 97 0.99 19.06 4.12
N ARG A 98 1.65 18.28 4.98
CA ARG A 98 3.08 18.40 5.34
C ARG A 98 3.86 17.11 5.08
N PRO A 99 4.08 16.74 3.80
CA PRO A 99 4.86 15.56 3.45
C PRO A 99 6.32 15.63 3.93
N ASP A 100 6.84 16.81 4.24
CA ASP A 100 8.17 17.03 4.80
C ASP A 100 8.29 16.53 6.25
N LEU A 101 7.25 16.69 7.07
CA LEU A 101 7.21 16.20 8.44
C LEU A 101 7.02 14.68 8.49
N GLY A 102 6.21 14.13 7.58
CA GLY A 102 5.98 12.68 7.46
C GLY A 102 7.21 11.88 6.98
N ARG A 103 8.35 12.54 6.73
CA ARG A 103 9.64 11.92 6.37
C ARG A 103 10.67 11.99 7.50
N LYS A 104 10.33 12.60 8.64
CA LYS A 104 11.26 12.94 9.72
C LYS A 104 10.80 12.35 11.04
N PHE A 105 11.77 12.09 11.90
CA PHE A 105 11.60 11.67 13.28
C PHE A 105 12.25 12.69 14.20
N SER A 106 11.80 12.75 15.46
CA SER A 106 12.55 13.47 16.50
C SER A 106 13.86 12.73 16.80
N GLU A 107 14.83 13.45 17.35
CA GLU A 107 16.10 12.84 17.79
C GLU A 107 15.87 11.75 18.84
N GLU A 108 14.92 11.98 19.76
CA GLU A 108 14.51 11.02 20.78
C GLU A 108 14.03 9.70 20.17
N ILE A 109 13.17 9.75 19.13
CA ILE A 109 12.69 8.55 18.45
C ILE A 109 13.86 7.79 17.82
N LEU A 110 14.79 8.49 17.15
CA LEU A 110 15.96 7.85 16.55
C LEU A 110 16.89 7.21 17.59
N MET A 111 17.04 7.84 18.76
CA MET A 111 17.79 7.26 19.88
C MET A 111 17.11 6.01 20.43
N ASN A 112 15.79 6.04 20.62
CA ASN A 112 15.01 4.90 21.10
C ASN A 112 15.06 3.73 20.12
N ILE A 113 14.94 3.98 18.81
CA ILE A 113 15.10 2.95 17.78
C ILE A 113 16.48 2.28 17.88
N LYS A 114 17.57 3.05 18.00
CA LYS A 114 18.92 2.50 18.15
C LYS A 114 19.09 1.66 19.41
N LYS A 115 18.42 2.05 20.50
CA LYS A 115 18.52 1.39 21.80
C LYS A 115 17.67 0.11 21.86
N ASP A 116 16.44 0.18 21.39
CA ASP A 116 15.42 -0.84 21.63
C ASP A 116 15.31 -1.86 20.48
N CYS A 117 15.80 -1.52 19.28
CA CYS A 117 15.76 -2.41 18.11
C CYS A 117 17.12 -3.06 17.81
N ILE A 118 17.07 -4.17 17.08
CA ILE A 118 18.27 -4.90 16.66
C ILE A 118 19.06 -4.06 15.64
N ASN A 119 20.35 -3.84 15.91
CA ASN A 119 21.26 -3.11 15.03
C ASN A 119 22.09 -4.05 14.15
N ASN A 120 22.67 -3.52 13.07
CA ASN A 120 23.49 -4.24 12.08
C ASN A 120 22.75 -5.46 11.54
N VAL A 121 21.64 -5.20 10.85
CA VAL A 121 20.71 -6.22 10.34
C VAL A 121 20.84 -6.35 8.83
N ASP A 122 20.58 -7.55 8.31
CA ASP A 122 20.57 -7.78 6.87
C ASP A 122 19.28 -7.26 6.25
N VAL A 123 18.15 -7.48 6.93
CA VAL A 123 16.82 -7.09 6.45
C VAL A 123 16.06 -6.35 7.55
N GLN A 124 15.63 -5.13 7.26
CA GLN A 124 14.73 -4.35 8.10
C GLN A 124 13.36 -4.24 7.43
N ILE A 125 12.31 -4.70 8.12
CA ILE A 125 10.93 -4.65 7.65
C ILE A 125 10.19 -3.53 8.38
N ILE A 126 9.57 -2.65 7.61
CA ILE A 126 8.78 -1.53 8.11
C ILE A 126 7.36 -1.64 7.55
N ALA A 127 6.36 -1.33 8.35
CA ALA A 127 5.00 -1.06 7.90
C ALA A 127 4.65 0.40 8.20
N GLY A 128 3.91 1.05 7.32
CA GLY A 128 3.42 2.41 7.55
C GLY A 128 2.01 2.57 7.03
N ASP A 129 1.19 3.32 7.77
CA ASP A 129 -0.18 3.64 7.36
C ASP A 129 -0.24 4.23 5.94
N GLY A 130 0.66 5.17 5.65
CA GLY A 130 0.69 5.84 4.36
C GLY A 130 -0.60 6.63 4.11
N LEU A 131 -1.01 6.67 2.84
CA LEU A 131 -2.21 7.39 2.41
C LEU A 131 -3.48 6.55 2.53
N SER A 132 -3.37 5.26 2.83
CA SER A 132 -4.53 4.37 2.96
C SER A 132 -4.34 3.31 4.04
N SER A 133 -4.99 3.54 5.18
CA SER A 133 -5.01 2.59 6.29
C SER A 133 -5.64 1.22 5.95
N PRO A 134 -6.73 1.14 5.14
CA PRO A 134 -7.31 -0.14 4.74
C PRO A 134 -6.31 -1.06 4.01
N ALA A 135 -5.36 -0.49 3.26
CA ALA A 135 -4.31 -1.28 2.62
C ALA A 135 -3.44 -2.05 3.61
N ILE A 136 -3.16 -1.47 4.77
CA ILE A 136 -2.40 -2.15 5.82
C ILE A 136 -3.28 -3.17 6.54
N THR A 137 -4.49 -2.78 6.93
CA THR A 137 -5.44 -3.66 7.63
C THR A 137 -5.76 -4.92 6.82
N SER A 138 -5.97 -4.79 5.50
CA SER A 138 -6.37 -5.91 4.65
C SER A 138 -5.22 -6.83 4.25
N ASN A 139 -3.98 -6.33 4.15
CA ASN A 139 -2.88 -7.12 3.55
C ASN A 139 -1.74 -7.48 4.50
N LEU A 140 -1.52 -6.72 5.59
CA LEU A 140 -0.29 -6.87 6.39
C LEU A 140 -0.17 -8.26 7.03
N LYS A 141 -1.28 -8.82 7.53
CA LYS A 141 -1.34 -10.16 8.16
C LYS A 141 -0.93 -11.30 7.22
N GLU A 142 -1.16 -11.14 5.92
CA GLU A 142 -0.84 -12.17 4.93
C GLU A 142 0.59 -12.00 4.41
N ILE A 143 1.02 -10.77 4.12
CA ILE A 143 2.33 -10.53 3.49
C ILE A 143 3.49 -10.59 4.48
N TYR A 144 3.32 -10.08 5.71
CA TYR A 144 4.43 -9.91 6.64
C TYR A 144 5.05 -11.26 7.04
N PRO A 145 4.27 -12.29 7.44
CA PRO A 145 4.83 -13.60 7.77
C PRO A 145 5.59 -14.23 6.60
N MET A 146 5.10 -14.06 5.37
CA MET A 146 5.77 -14.57 4.16
C MET A 146 7.16 -13.96 3.96
N ILE A 147 7.29 -12.64 4.16
CA ILE A 147 8.58 -11.96 4.05
C ILE A 147 9.49 -12.36 5.21
N TYR A 148 8.97 -12.32 6.44
CA TYR A 148 9.75 -12.59 7.64
C TYR A 148 10.30 -14.02 7.64
N GLU A 149 9.45 -15.04 7.48
CA GLU A 149 9.88 -16.44 7.48
C GLU A 149 10.72 -16.76 6.24
N GLY A 150 10.40 -16.19 5.08
CA GLY A 150 11.18 -16.38 3.86
C GLY A 150 12.60 -15.82 3.95
N ALA A 151 12.76 -14.60 4.49
CA ALA A 151 14.09 -14.02 4.72
C ALA A 151 14.87 -14.78 5.80
N LYS A 152 14.19 -15.26 6.85
CA LYS A 152 14.79 -16.02 7.94
C LYS A 152 15.28 -17.38 7.47
N ALA A 153 14.50 -18.07 6.62
CA ALA A 153 14.86 -19.35 6.01
C ALA A 153 16.10 -19.23 5.10
N LYS A 154 16.35 -18.04 4.53
CA LYS A 154 17.56 -17.72 3.78
C LYS A 154 18.79 -17.41 4.66
N GLY A 155 18.64 -17.41 5.98
CA GLY A 155 19.71 -17.18 6.94
C GLY A 155 20.00 -15.70 7.22
N TYR A 156 19.14 -14.77 6.80
CA TYR A 156 19.33 -13.35 7.04
C TYR A 156 19.01 -12.97 8.49
N LYS A 157 19.81 -12.08 9.07
CA LYS A 157 19.51 -11.43 10.35
C LYS A 157 18.44 -10.36 10.13
N ILE A 158 17.23 -10.65 10.60
CA ILE A 158 16.09 -9.74 10.49
C ILE A 158 16.05 -8.79 11.71
N GLY A 159 15.81 -7.50 11.45
CA GLY A 159 15.61 -6.51 12.50
C GLY A 159 14.26 -6.60 13.20
N THR A 160 14.11 -5.85 14.29
CA THR A 160 12.80 -5.67 14.94
C THR A 160 11.83 -5.05 13.94
N PRO A 161 10.64 -5.62 13.68
CA PRO A 161 9.67 -5.00 12.77
C PRO A 161 9.20 -3.66 13.33
N ILE A 162 9.10 -2.62 12.50
CA ILE A 162 8.75 -1.25 12.95
C ILE A 162 7.50 -0.77 12.24
N PHE A 163 6.52 -0.27 12.99
CA PHE A 163 5.35 0.40 12.44
C PHE A 163 5.51 1.91 12.57
N VAL A 164 5.38 2.62 11.46
CA VAL A 164 5.52 4.07 11.40
C VAL A 164 4.14 4.69 11.16
N LYS A 165 3.62 5.42 12.15
CA LYS A 165 2.42 6.22 11.99
C LYS A 165 2.74 7.53 11.26
N TYR A 166 1.87 7.94 10.34
CA TYR A 166 2.07 9.07 9.43
C TYR A 166 3.33 8.91 8.56
N ALA A 167 3.53 7.71 8.02
CA ALA A 167 4.71 7.38 7.26
C ALA A 167 4.70 7.98 5.85
N ARG A 168 5.86 8.43 5.39
CA ARG A 168 6.19 8.55 3.95
C ARG A 168 7.30 7.55 3.64
N VAL A 169 7.44 7.16 2.37
CA VAL A 169 8.44 6.18 1.94
C VAL A 169 9.84 6.50 2.48
N ALA A 170 10.27 7.77 2.42
CA ALA A 170 11.60 8.19 2.88
C ALA A 170 11.88 8.03 4.39
N THR A 171 10.87 7.69 5.22
CA THR A 171 11.11 7.28 6.61
C THR A 171 12.00 6.04 6.70
N MET A 172 11.93 5.16 5.69
CA MET A 172 12.77 3.97 5.59
C MET A 172 14.26 4.30 5.60
N ASP A 173 14.65 5.43 5.02
CA ASP A 173 16.06 5.82 4.92
C ASP A 173 16.63 6.13 6.30
N LYS A 174 15.87 6.84 7.14
CA LYS A 174 16.30 7.20 8.51
C LYS A 174 16.37 6.00 9.43
N ILE A 175 15.44 5.06 9.29
CA ILE A 175 15.46 3.80 10.04
C ILE A 175 16.63 2.93 9.58
N SER A 176 16.88 2.86 8.26
CA SER A 176 18.01 2.15 7.67
C SER A 176 19.36 2.68 8.17
N GLU A 177 19.53 4.00 8.17
CA GLU A 177 20.72 4.69 8.73
C GLU A 177 20.86 4.43 10.23
N ALA A 178 19.77 4.48 10.99
CA ALA A 178 19.80 4.29 12.43
C ALA A 178 20.23 2.87 12.84
N LEU A 179 19.71 1.85 12.13
CA LEU A 179 19.94 0.44 12.45
C LEU A 179 21.07 -0.21 11.65
N ASN A 180 21.72 0.54 10.76
CA ASN A 180 22.73 0.05 9.82
C ASN A 180 22.23 -1.20 9.04
N ALA A 181 21.05 -1.08 8.42
CA ALA A 181 20.41 -2.17 7.70
C ALA A 181 20.98 -2.33 6.27
N MET A 182 21.23 -3.57 5.83
CA MET A 182 21.69 -3.83 4.45
C MET A 182 20.58 -3.70 3.43
N VAL A 183 19.40 -4.25 3.69
CA VAL A 183 18.19 -4.04 2.90
C VAL A 183 17.10 -3.55 3.84
N THR A 184 16.50 -2.42 3.49
CA THR A 184 15.33 -1.90 4.20
C THR A 184 14.15 -1.93 3.24
N LEU A 185 13.00 -2.41 3.72
CA LEU A 185 11.75 -2.34 3.00
C LEU A 185 10.64 -1.71 3.84
N ILE A 186 9.72 -1.02 3.17
CA ILE A 186 8.54 -0.43 3.76
C ILE A 186 7.28 -0.88 2.99
N LEU A 187 6.37 -1.55 3.71
CA LEU A 187 5.02 -1.86 3.30
C LEU A 187 4.13 -0.65 3.64
N ILE A 188 3.58 0.02 2.64
CA ILE A 188 2.89 1.30 2.83
C ILE A 188 1.61 1.39 2.01
N GLY A 189 0.55 1.91 2.63
CA GLY A 189 -0.72 2.18 1.96
C GLY A 189 -0.58 3.24 0.87
N GLU A 190 -1.01 2.92 -0.35
CA GLU A 190 -0.99 3.84 -1.48
C GLU A 190 -2.09 4.90 -1.36
N ARG A 191 -2.16 5.83 -2.32
CA ARG A 191 -3.30 6.74 -2.41
C ARG A 191 -4.56 5.93 -2.77
N PRO A 192 -5.66 6.04 -2.01
CA PRO A 192 -6.90 5.32 -2.32
C PRO A 192 -7.37 5.59 -3.75
N GLY A 193 -7.62 4.52 -4.48
CA GLY A 193 -8.26 4.59 -5.78
C GLY A 193 -9.78 4.63 -5.63
N LEU A 194 -10.48 4.96 -6.72
CA LEU A 194 -11.94 4.92 -6.75
C LEU A 194 -12.49 3.49 -6.60
N ALA A 195 -11.71 2.48 -7.02
CA ALA A 195 -12.12 1.09 -7.01
C ALA A 195 -11.74 0.35 -5.72
N THR A 196 -10.65 0.77 -5.05
CA THR A 196 -10.17 0.12 -3.84
C THR A 196 -9.29 1.05 -3.01
N GLY A 197 -9.47 1.02 -1.70
CA GLY A 197 -8.54 1.58 -0.72
C GLY A 197 -7.54 0.54 -0.18
N GLU A 198 -7.56 -0.69 -0.69
CA GLU A 198 -6.75 -1.78 -0.16
C GLU A 198 -5.38 -1.90 -0.84
N SER A 199 -5.04 -1.02 -1.79
CA SER A 199 -3.78 -1.11 -2.54
C SER A 199 -2.57 -0.72 -1.67
N MET A 200 -1.65 -1.67 -1.49
CA MET A 200 -0.39 -1.49 -0.78
C MET A 200 0.79 -1.57 -1.75
N SER A 201 1.85 -0.83 -1.44
CA SER A 201 3.14 -0.93 -2.11
C SER A 201 4.23 -1.37 -1.14
N CYS A 202 5.23 -2.09 -1.66
CA CYS A 202 6.49 -2.35 -1.00
C CYS A 202 7.62 -1.57 -1.70
N TYR A 203 8.26 -0.64 -0.99
CA TYR A 203 9.48 0.03 -1.44
C TYR A 203 10.68 -0.60 -0.72
N MET A 204 11.74 -0.95 -1.44
CA MET A 204 12.94 -1.56 -0.85
C MET A 204 14.22 -0.98 -1.45
N ALA A 205 15.28 -0.87 -0.65
CA ALA A 205 16.58 -0.38 -1.11
C ALA A 205 17.75 -1.03 -0.37
N TYR A 206 18.87 -1.19 -1.07
CA TYR A 206 20.14 -1.64 -0.51
C TYR A 206 20.89 -0.45 0.13
N LYS A 207 21.17 -0.56 1.43
CA LYS A 207 21.73 0.50 2.29
C LYS A 207 21.00 1.81 2.06
N ALA A 208 19.69 1.82 2.31
CA ALA A 208 18.83 2.98 2.09
C ALA A 208 19.38 4.18 2.87
N SER A 209 19.40 5.36 2.24
CA SER A 209 19.91 6.58 2.85
C SER A 209 19.24 7.82 2.27
N SER A 210 19.11 8.83 3.12
CA SER A 210 18.58 10.14 2.80
C SER A 210 19.49 10.97 1.90
N GLU A 211 20.77 10.58 1.78
CA GLU A 211 21.73 11.19 0.84
C GLU A 211 21.56 10.68 -0.60
N LYS A 212 20.82 9.58 -0.79
CA LYS A 212 20.58 8.96 -2.08
C LYS A 212 19.24 9.40 -2.68
N PRO A 213 19.13 9.48 -4.02
CA PRO A 213 17.89 9.85 -4.68
C PRO A 213 16.79 8.78 -4.53
N GLU A 214 15.55 9.14 -4.83
CA GLU A 214 14.38 8.25 -4.87
C GLU A 214 14.62 6.99 -5.74
N SER A 215 15.36 7.15 -6.84
CA SER A 215 15.70 6.08 -7.78
C SER A 215 16.55 4.96 -7.19
N GLN A 216 17.00 5.07 -5.93
CA GLN A 216 17.61 3.97 -5.18
C GLN A 216 16.62 2.83 -4.88
N ARG A 217 15.30 3.08 -4.96
CA ARG A 217 14.27 2.14 -4.49
C ARG A 217 13.77 1.24 -5.61
N THR A 218 13.68 -0.05 -5.33
CA THR A 218 12.90 -1.02 -6.09
C THR A 218 11.49 -1.06 -5.51
N VAL A 219 10.47 -1.16 -6.37
CA VAL A 219 9.06 -1.09 -5.94
C VAL A 219 8.29 -2.30 -6.45
N VAL A 220 7.50 -2.90 -5.57
CA VAL A 220 6.40 -3.82 -5.91
C VAL A 220 5.10 -3.12 -5.50
N SER A 221 4.28 -2.71 -6.47
CA SER A 221 3.05 -1.96 -6.23
C SER A 221 1.81 -2.80 -6.44
N ASN A 222 0.62 -2.22 -6.15
CA ASN A 222 -0.67 -2.85 -6.42
C ASN A 222 -0.83 -4.21 -5.73
N ILE A 223 -0.33 -4.30 -4.49
CA ILE A 223 -0.48 -5.48 -3.65
C ILE A 223 -1.85 -5.44 -3.00
N HIS A 224 -2.76 -6.30 -3.46
CA HIS A 224 -4.10 -6.52 -2.92
C HIS A 224 -4.75 -7.73 -3.63
N LYS A 225 -5.88 -8.21 -3.11
CA LYS A 225 -6.64 -9.38 -3.64
C LYS A 225 -7.01 -9.35 -5.13
N ASN A 226 -7.09 -8.16 -5.72
CA ASN A 226 -7.46 -7.94 -7.13
C ASN A 226 -6.27 -7.46 -7.99
N GLY A 227 -5.06 -7.45 -7.41
CA GLY A 227 -3.81 -7.03 -8.03
C GLY A 227 -2.79 -8.15 -7.86
N MET A 228 -1.60 -7.83 -7.36
CA MET A 228 -0.66 -8.85 -6.90
C MET A 228 -1.13 -9.39 -5.53
N PRO A 229 -1.47 -10.68 -5.39
CA PRO A 229 -1.92 -11.21 -4.11
C PRO A 229 -0.84 -11.07 -3.01
N PRO A 230 -1.20 -10.74 -1.76
CA PRO A 230 -0.22 -10.51 -0.69
C PRO A 230 0.79 -11.64 -0.47
N VAL A 231 0.34 -12.89 -0.54
CA VAL A 231 1.21 -14.08 -0.38
C VAL A 231 2.22 -14.20 -1.51
N GLU A 232 1.80 -14.00 -2.76
CA GLU A 232 2.67 -14.04 -3.94
C GLU A 232 3.66 -12.86 -3.94
N ALA A 233 3.19 -11.66 -3.61
CA ALA A 233 4.04 -10.48 -3.41
C ALA A 233 5.11 -10.75 -2.34
N GLY A 234 4.75 -11.39 -1.22
CA GLY A 234 5.70 -11.76 -0.17
C GLY A 234 6.83 -12.65 -0.70
N ALA A 235 6.50 -13.68 -1.48
CA ALA A 235 7.50 -14.56 -2.09
C ALA A 235 8.41 -13.81 -3.09
N GLN A 236 7.83 -12.94 -3.93
CA GLN A 236 8.59 -12.10 -4.85
C GLN A 236 9.53 -11.14 -4.10
N ILE A 237 9.07 -10.54 -3.00
CA ILE A 237 9.87 -9.65 -2.16
C ILE A 237 11.07 -10.39 -1.56
N VAL A 238 10.90 -11.64 -1.10
CA VAL A 238 12.02 -12.46 -0.58
C VAL A 238 13.07 -12.71 -1.66
N GLN A 239 12.66 -13.01 -2.89
CA GLN A 239 13.59 -13.15 -4.02
C GLN A 239 14.32 -11.84 -4.32
N LEU A 240 13.62 -10.71 -4.28
CA LEU A 240 14.22 -9.39 -4.49
C LEU A 240 15.22 -9.04 -3.38
N ILE A 241 14.93 -9.35 -2.13
CA ILE A 241 15.87 -9.17 -1.00
C ILE A 241 17.19 -9.89 -1.29
N GLU A 242 17.12 -11.17 -1.69
CA GLU A 242 18.30 -11.97 -2.03
C GLU A 242 19.11 -11.34 -3.16
N ILE A 243 18.44 -10.87 -4.22
CA ILE A 243 19.07 -10.18 -5.35
C ILE A 243 19.73 -8.88 -4.89
N LEU A 244 19.05 -8.05 -4.10
CA LEU A 244 19.59 -6.77 -3.59
C LEU A 244 20.85 -6.99 -2.75
N ILE A 245 20.86 -8.01 -1.89
CA ILE A 245 22.02 -8.36 -1.05
C ILE A 245 23.17 -8.88 -1.90
N ARG A 246 22.90 -9.77 -2.86
CA ARG A 246 23.91 -10.35 -3.76
C ARG A 246 24.56 -9.29 -4.63
N GLU A 247 23.76 -8.46 -5.29
CA GLU A 247 24.23 -7.45 -6.24
C GLU A 247 24.73 -6.17 -5.57
N LYS A 248 24.38 -5.97 -4.28
CA LYS A 248 24.66 -4.75 -3.50
C LYS A 248 24.15 -3.48 -4.20
N LYS A 249 23.01 -3.60 -4.88
CA LYS A 249 22.37 -2.58 -5.72
C LYS A 249 20.86 -2.69 -5.60
N SER A 250 20.17 -1.58 -5.80
CA SER A 250 18.71 -1.49 -5.81
C SER A 250 18.24 -0.38 -6.75
N GLY A 251 16.93 -0.33 -7.01
CA GLY A 251 16.31 0.67 -7.88
C GLY A 251 16.90 0.64 -9.28
N THR A 252 17.13 1.80 -9.88
CA THR A 252 17.60 1.89 -11.28
C THR A 252 19.01 1.35 -11.51
N ALA A 253 19.81 1.20 -10.44
CA ALA A 253 21.13 0.59 -10.52
C ALA A 253 21.08 -0.95 -10.62
N LEU A 254 19.95 -1.56 -10.23
CA LEU A 254 19.74 -2.99 -10.33
C LEU A 254 19.23 -3.34 -11.73
N LYS A 255 19.99 -4.16 -12.45
CA LYS A 255 19.56 -4.73 -13.74
C LYS A 255 19.11 -6.16 -13.46
N LEU A 256 17.79 -6.38 -13.49
CA LEU A 256 17.17 -7.71 -13.37
C LEU A 256 17.29 -8.49 -14.67
#